data_AF-A0A7Y5A4Z9-F1
#
_entry.id   AF-A0A7Y5A4Z9-F1
#
_cell.length_a   1.000
_cell.length_b   1.000
_cell.length_c   1.000
_cell.angle_alpha   90.00
_cell.angle_beta   90.00
_cell.angle_gamma   90.00
#
_symmetry.space_group_name_H-M   'P 1'
#
loop_
_entity.id
_entity.type
_entity.pdbx_description
1 polymer ?
#
loop_
_entity_poly.entity_id
_entity_poly.type
_entity_poly.pdbx_seq_one_letter_code
_entity_poly.pdbx_strand_id
1 'polypeptide(L)' 'MGLIKEPEGVDFAIQSPPLTDKERIEISEFIRTRKLQNKLKVAQAISKKKHKALKMPNA' A
#
# COMPACT_ATOMS: atom_id res chain seq x y z
N MET A 1 23.09 10.45 42.40
CA MET A 1 22.40 10.15 41.12
C MET A 1 21.44 11.29 40.85
N GLY A 2 21.86 12.28 40.06
CA GLY A 2 21.06 13.48 39.80
C GLY A 2 20.04 13.22 38.70
N LEU A 3 18.77 13.52 38.98
CA LEU A 3 17.69 13.47 37.99
C LEU A 3 17.86 14.68 37.05
N ILE A 4 18.36 14.46 35.84
CA ILE A 4 18.40 15.50 34.80
C ILE A 4 16.96 15.71 34.37
N LYS A 5 16.38 16.87 34.73
CA LYS A 5 15.06 17.28 34.25
C LYS A 5 15.19 17.60 32.76
N GLU A 6 14.26 17.09 31.96
CA GLU A 6 14.16 17.48 30.55
C GLU A 6 14.03 19.01 30.47
N PRO A 7 14.82 19.68 29.60
CA PRO A 7 14.77 21.13 29.47
C PRO A 7 13.38 21.57 28.97
N GLU A 8 12.75 22.49 29.69
CA GLU A 8 11.44 23.05 29.29
C GLU A 8 11.56 23.76 27.95
N GLY A 9 10.74 23.34 26.97
CA GLY A 9 10.69 23.95 25.63
C GLY A 9 11.62 23.31 24.58
N VAL A 10 12.14 22.11 24.81
CA VAL A 10 12.90 21.37 23.78
C VAL A 10 12.01 20.33 23.10
N ASP A 11 11.54 20.66 21.89
CA ASP A 11 10.90 19.70 20.99
C ASP A 11 11.98 18.94 20.21
N PHE A 12 12.10 17.63 20.44
CA PHE A 12 12.96 16.78 19.61
C PHE A 12 12.33 16.63 18.22
N ALA A 13 12.91 17.28 17.22
CA ALA A 13 12.58 17.00 15.82
C ALA A 13 13.14 15.64 15.43
N ILE A 14 12.29 14.61 15.44
CA ILE A 14 12.66 13.27 14.95
C ILE A 14 12.82 13.35 13.43
N GLN A 15 14.07 13.52 12.98
CA GLN A 15 14.39 13.43 11.56
C GLN A 15 14.54 11.95 11.18
N SER A 16 13.47 11.35 10.67
CA SER A 16 13.57 10.02 10.07
C SER A 16 14.51 10.07 8.86
N PRO A 17 15.43 9.10 8.69
CA PRO A 17 16.30 9.07 7.53
C PRO A 17 15.45 9.03 6.25
N PRO A 18 15.83 9.79 5.20
CA PRO A 18 15.14 9.70 3.93
C PRO A 18 15.34 8.31 3.33
N LEU A 19 14.34 7.83 2.58
CA LEU A 19 14.45 6.56 1.85
C LEU A 19 15.66 6.60 0.91
N THR A 20 16.47 5.55 0.97
CA THR A 20 17.57 5.30 0.04
C THR A 20 17.04 5.02 -1.36
N ASP A 21 17.87 5.20 -2.39
CA ASP A 21 17.46 4.97 -3.79
C ASP A 21 16.98 3.54 -4.04
N LYS A 22 17.61 2.57 -3.37
CA LYS A 22 17.22 1.15 -3.45
C LYS A 22 15.82 0.94 -2.88
N GLU A 23 15.56 1.44 -1.68
CA GLU A 23 14.24 1.33 -1.02
C GLU A 23 13.15 2.02 -1.85
N ARG A 24 13.45 3.18 -2.44
CA ARG A 24 12.53 3.88 -3.35
C ARG A 24 12.15 3.04 -4.55
N ILE A 25 13.12 2.38 -5.18
CA ILE A 25 12.90 1.52 -6.34
C ILE A 25 12.05 0.31 -5.94
N GLU A 26 12.42 -0.38 -4.86
CA GLU A 26 11.71 -1.57 -4.37
C GLU A 26 10.24 -1.25 -4.05
N ILE A 27 9.97 -0.14 -3.37
CA ILE A 27 8.61 0.32 -3.07
C ILE A 27 7.84 0.61 -4.36
N SER A 28 8.47 1.28 -5.33
CA SER A 28 7.84 1.60 -6.62
C SER A 28 7.46 0.34 -7.40
N GLU A 29 8.35 -0.65 -7.45
CA GLU A 29 8.11 -1.94 -8.10
C GLU A 29 7.01 -2.74 -7.40
N PHE A 30 7.02 -2.78 -6.07
CA PHE A 30 5.97 -3.41 -5.28
C PHE A 30 4.59 -2.78 -5.54
N ILE A 31 4.51 -1.45 -5.55
CA ILE A 31 3.26 -0.74 -5.84
C ILE A 31 2.78 -1.04 -7.27
N ARG A 32 3.69 -1.03 -8.25
CA ARG A 32 3.37 -1.31 -9.65
C ARG A 32 2.78 -2.72 -9.80
N THR A 33 3.46 -3.73 -9.27
CA THR A 33 3.03 -5.13 -9.34
C THR A 33 1.70 -5.34 -8.62
N ARG A 34 1.53 -4.77 -7.42
CA ARG A 34 0.28 -4.86 -6.65
C ARG A 34 -0.90 -4.23 -7.38
N LYS A 35 -0.70 -3.04 -7.98
CA LYS A 35 -1.75 -2.38 -8.78
C LYS A 35 -2.14 -3.21 -9.99
N LEU A 36 -1.18 -3.83 -10.69
CA LEU A 36 -1.45 -4.70 -11.82
C LEU A 36 -2.26 -5.94 -11.41
N GLN A 37 -1.86 -6.63 -10.35
CA GLN A 37 -2.58 -7.79 -9.83
C GLN A 37 -4.02 -7.46 -9.46
N ASN A 38 -4.25 -6.31 -8.82
CA ASN A 38 -5.60 -5.87 -8.46
C ASN A 38 -6.48 -5.64 -9.69
N LYS A 39 -5.94 -5.01 -10.75
CA LYS A 39 -6.68 -4.82 -12.02
C LYS A 39 -7.08 -6.16 -12.64
N LEU A 40 -6.17 -7.14 -12.67
CA LEU A 40 -6.46 -8.47 -13.20
C LEU A 40 -7.55 -9.19 -12.39
N LYS A 41 -7.51 -9.10 -11.06
CA LYS A 41 -8.56 -9.67 -10.19
C LYS A 41 -9.93 -9.07 -10.47
N VAL A 42 -10.02 -7.75 -10.63
CA VAL A 42 -11.27 -7.07 -10.98
C VAL A 42 -11.78 -7.52 -12.34
N ALA A 43 -10.92 -7.59 -13.36
CA ALA A 43 -11.29 -8.06 -14.69
C ALA A 43 -11.84 -9.50 -14.66
N GLN A 44 -11.20 -10.40 -13.92
CA GLN A 44 -11.66 -11.78 -13.75
C GLN A 44 -13.00 -11.86 -13.00
N ALA A 45 -13.23 -11.01 -12.00
CA ALA A 45 -14.51 -10.97 -11.30
C ALA A 45 -15.66 -10.53 -12.22
N ILE A 46 -15.40 -9.56 -13.11
CA ILE A 46 -16.38 -9.09 -14.10
C ILE A 46 -16.68 -10.18 -15.13
N SER A 47 -15.67 -10.86 -15.66
CA SER A 47 -15.88 -11.93 -16.65
C SER A 47 -16.68 -13.09 -16.07
N LYS A 48 -16.41 -13.50 -14.82
CA LYS A 48 -17.18 -14.53 -14.12
C LYS A 48 -18.64 -14.13 -13.93
N LYS A 49 -18.93 -12.88 -13.58
CA LYS A 49 -20.31 -12.37 -13.47
C LYS A 49 -21.04 -12.42 -14.82
N LYS A 50 -20.39 -12.01 -15.92
CA LYS A 50 -20.96 -12.09 -17.27
C LYS A 50 -21.28 -13.55 -17.67
N HIS A 51 -20.35 -14.48 -17.44
CA HIS A 51 -20.59 -15.89 -17.71
C HIS A 51 -21.73 -16.48 -16.88
N LYS A 52 -21.90 -16.04 -15.61
CA LYS A 52 -23.01 -16.49 -14.77
C LYS A 52 -24.36 -15.95 -15.27
N ALA A 53 -24.42 -14.68 -15.68
CA ALA A 53 -25.64 -14.08 -16.24
C ALA A 53 -26.06 -14.74 -17.57
N LEU A 54 -25.10 -15.08 -18.44
CA LEU A 54 -25.37 -15.83 -19.69
C LEU A 54 -25.86 -17.26 -19.45
N LYS A 55 -25.48 -17.90 -18.35
CA LYS A 55 -25.87 -19.30 -18.01
C LYS A 55 -27.20 -19.42 -17.29
N MET A 56 -27.80 -18.31 -16.86
CA MET A 56 -29.15 -18.27 -16.29
C MET A 56 -30.01 -17.34 -17.14
N PRO A 57 -30.42 -17.77 -18.35
CA PRO A 57 -31.50 -17.09 -19.04
C PRO A 57 -32.77 -17.25 -18.19
N ASN A 58 -33.50 -16.16 -18.01
CA ASN A 58 -34.74 -16.08 -17.25
C ASN A 58 -35.66 -17.28 -17.55
N ALA A 59 -36.15 -17.92 -16.48
CA ALA A 59 -37.27 -18.86 -16.52
C ALA A 59 -38.58 -18.12 -16.73
#